data_AF-A0A2E6U809-F1
#
_entry.id   AF-A0A2E6U809-F1
#
_cell.length_a   1.000
_cell.length_b   1.000
_cell.length_c   1.000
_cell.angle_alpha   90.00
_cell.angle_beta   90.00
_cell.angle_gamma   90.00
#
_symmetry.space_group_name_H-M   'P 1'
#
loop_
_entity.id
_entity.type
_entity.pdbx_description
1 polymer ?
#
loop_
_entity_poly.entity_id
_entity_poly.type
_entity_poly.pdbx_seq_one_letter_code
_entity_poly.pdbx_strand_id
1 'polypeptide(L)' 'MVRAKDQTSGLYRAGMGHLEDVGMGYFAHLKTAWGMAFLLLFGGARLLIHGLLPFVDTEAGQRTVTKARRRMGYED' A
#
# COMPACT_ATOMS: atom_id res chain seq x y z
N MET A 1 0.94 32.59 23.82
CA MET A 1 1.49 32.64 22.45
C MET A 1 1.37 31.24 21.85
N VAL A 2 0.38 31.01 20.99
CA VAL A 2 0.23 29.72 20.29
C VAL A 2 1.20 29.73 19.12
N ARG A 3 2.27 28.92 19.21
CA ARG A 3 3.23 28.73 18.12
C ARG A 3 2.46 28.14 16.93
N ALA A 4 2.35 28.90 15.84
CA ALA A 4 1.79 28.40 14.59
C ALA A 4 2.49 27.08 14.26
N LYS A 5 1.72 26.01 14.08
CA LYS A 5 2.25 24.72 13.62
C LYS A 5 2.90 25.00 12.26
N ASP A 6 4.21 24.85 12.23
CA ASP A 6 5.05 25.01 11.06
C ASP A 6 4.46 24.24 9.86
N GLN A 7 3.88 24.96 8.91
CA GLN A 7 3.28 24.39 7.71
C GLN A 7 4.33 23.98 6.67
N THR A 8 5.62 24.31 6.86
CA THR A 8 6.69 23.80 5.97
C THR A 8 6.88 22.30 6.15
N SER A 9 6.57 21.78 7.35
CA SER A 9 6.58 20.34 7.64
C SER A 9 5.55 19.53 6.85
N GLY A 10 4.42 20.11 6.44
CA GLY A 10 3.35 19.38 5.74
C GLY A 10 3.68 19.08 4.28
N LEU A 11 4.17 20.07 3.54
CA LEU A 11 4.57 19.91 2.14
C LEU A 11 5.91 19.16 2.01
N TYR A 12 6.85 19.38 2.92
CA TYR A 12 8.10 18.61 2.98
C TYR A 12 7.82 17.12 3.22
N ARG A 13 6.90 16.79 4.15
CA ARG A 13 6.44 15.41 4.38
C ARG A 13 5.72 14.80 3.19
N ALA A 14 4.88 15.56 2.49
CA ALA A 14 4.17 15.08 1.31
C ALA A 14 5.11 14.78 0.11
N GLY A 15 6.28 15.42 0.07
CA GLY A 15 7.32 15.18 -0.93
C GLY A 15 8.34 14.12 -0.49
N MET A 16 9.55 14.57 -0.14
CA MET A 16 10.67 13.67 0.20
C MET A 16 10.64 13.17 1.64
N GLY A 17 9.95 13.83 2.57
CA GLY A 17 9.87 13.36 3.95
C GLY A 17 9.23 11.97 4.06
N HIS A 18 8.27 11.64 3.19
CA HIS A 18 7.72 10.28 3.13
C HIS A 18 8.77 9.21 2.75
N LEU A 19 9.71 9.55 1.86
CA LEU A 19 10.79 8.64 1.45
C LEU A 19 11.74 8.35 2.62
N GLU A 20 12.02 9.35 3.45
CA GLU A 20 12.79 9.21 4.68
C GLU A 20 12.05 8.37 5.73
N ASP A 21 10.75 8.60 5.92
CA ASP A 21 9.91 7.84 6.88
C ASP A 21 9.92 6.33 6.60
N VAL A 22 10.01 5.94 5.31
CA VAL A 22 10.03 4.53 4.88
C VAL A 22 11.43 4.02 4.51
N GLY A 23 12.47 4.84 4.67
CA GLY A 23 13.85 4.47 4.41
C GLY A 23 14.15 4.04 2.96
N MET A 24 13.44 4.57 1.96
CA MET A 24 13.60 4.19 0.56
C MET A 24 13.97 5.38 -0.33
N GLY A 25 14.88 5.18 -1.29
CA GLY A 25 15.07 6.13 -2.38
C GLY A 25 13.87 6.19 -3.32
N TYR A 26 13.72 7.28 -4.09
CA TYR A 26 12.56 7.54 -4.97
C TYR A 26 12.18 6.35 -5.87
N PHE A 27 13.13 5.77 -6.61
CA PHE A 27 12.84 4.66 -7.52
C PHE A 27 12.49 3.35 -6.81
N ALA A 28 13.11 3.09 -5.65
CA ALA A 28 12.76 1.92 -4.83
C ALA A 28 11.34 2.07 -4.29
N HIS A 29 10.99 3.25 -3.78
CA HIS A 29 9.65 3.57 -3.32
C HIS A 29 8.62 3.47 -4.44
N LEU A 30 8.90 4.06 -5.61
CA LEU A 30 8.04 4.01 -6.79
C LEU A 30 7.76 2.56 -7.21
N LYS A 31 8.80 1.74 -7.33
CA LYS A 31 8.67 0.32 -7.71
C LYS A 31 7.82 -0.45 -6.70
N THR A 32 8.04 -0.23 -5.40
CA THR A 32 7.25 -0.86 -4.33
C THR A 32 5.79 -0.42 -4.38
N ALA A 33 5.54 0.89 -4.51
CA ALA A 33 4.19 1.47 -4.58
C ALA A 33 3.41 0.93 -5.79
N TRP A 34 4.00 0.91 -6.98
CA TRP A 34 3.37 0.34 -8.18
C TRP A 34 3.15 -1.18 -8.05
N GLY A 35 4.09 -1.89 -7.45
CA GLY A 35 3.93 -3.31 -7.14
C GLY A 35 2.71 -3.56 -6.25
N MET A 36 2.52 -2.75 -5.20
CA MET A 36 1.36 -2.82 -4.32
C MET A 36 0.07 -2.44 -5.04
N ALA A 37 0.08 -1.39 -5.88
CA ALA A 37 -1.08 -0.97 -6.66
C ALA A 37 -1.61 -2.10 -7.54
N PHE A 38 -0.75 -2.77 -8.32
CA PHE A 38 -1.17 -3.91 -9.14
C PHE A 38 -1.67 -5.07 -8.29
N LEU A 39 -0.98 -5.41 -7.20
CA LEU A 39 -1.40 -6.49 -6.31
C LEU A 39 -2.83 -6.26 -5.77
N LEU A 40 -3.11 -5.05 -5.29
CA LEU A 40 -4.40 -4.68 -4.73
C LEU A 40 -5.47 -4.53 -5.81
N LEU A 41 -5.12 -4.04 -7.00
CA LEU A 41 -6.05 -3.95 -8.14
C LEU A 41 -6.52 -5.34 -8.57
N PHE A 42 -5.58 -6.27 -8.82
CA PHE A 42 -5.93 -7.65 -9.20
C PHE A 42 -6.59 -8.39 -8.05
N GLY A 43 -6.15 -8.18 -6.81
CA GLY A 43 -6.78 -8.73 -5.63
C GLY A 43 -8.23 -8.27 -5.48
N GLY A 44 -8.47 -6.97 -5.57
CA GLY A 44 -9.80 -6.36 -5.54
C GLY A 44 -10.70 -6.89 -6.66
N ALA A 45 -10.19 -6.99 -7.89
CA ALA A 45 -10.92 -7.61 -8.99
C ALA A 45 -11.32 -9.06 -8.68
N ARG A 46 -10.43 -9.88 -8.10
CA ARG A 46 -10.75 -11.23 -7.64
C ARG A 46 -11.84 -11.23 -6.56
N LEU A 47 -11.81 -10.30 -5.61
CA LEU A 47 -12.85 -10.17 -4.58
C LEU A 47 -14.19 -9.75 -5.18
N LEU A 48 -14.22 -8.86 -6.16
CA LEU A 48 -15.45 -8.47 -6.86
C LEU A 48 -16.06 -9.67 -7.60
N ILE A 49 -15.24 -10.44 -8.30
CA ILE A 49 -15.67 -11.68 -8.96
C ILE A 49 -16.20 -12.68 -7.93
N HIS A 50 -15.48 -12.91 -6.83
CA HIS A 50 -15.90 -13.80 -5.76
C HIS A 50 -17.20 -13.32 -5.09
N GLY A 51 -17.38 -12.02 -4.90
CA GLY A 51 -18.62 -11.45 -4.36
C GLY A 51 -19.83 -11.70 -5.27
N LEU A 52 -19.63 -11.78 -6.58
CA LEU A 52 -20.67 -12.13 -7.55
C LEU A 52 -20.86 -13.65 -7.67
N LEU A 53 -19.76 -14.40 -7.64
CA LEU A 53 -19.69 -15.85 -7.83
C LEU A 53 -18.90 -16.47 -6.66
N PRO A 54 -19.54 -16.73 -5.50
CA PRO A 54 -18.85 -17.10 -4.25
C PRO A 54 -18.17 -18.47 -4.29
N PHE A 55 -18.48 -19.31 -5.27
CA PHE A 55 -17.81 -20.58 -5.52
C PHE A 55 -16.54 -20.45 -6.37
N VAL A 56 -16.31 -19.28 -6.98
CA VAL A 56 -15.08 -18.97 -7.73
C VAL A 56 -14.09 -18.28 -6.80
N ASP A 57 -12.87 -18.83 -6.71
CA ASP A 57 -11.75 -18.25 -5.98
C ASP A 57 -12.05 -17.97 -4.48
N THR A 58 -12.35 -19.04 -3.74
CA THR A 58 -12.73 -19.00 -2.31
C THR A 58 -11.68 -18.39 -1.38
N GLU A 59 -10.43 -18.33 -1.83
CA GLU A 59 -9.31 -17.76 -1.07
C GLU A 59 -8.90 -16.37 -1.60
N ALA A 60 -9.73 -15.71 -2.43
CA ALA A 60 -9.42 -14.42 -3.05
C ALA A 60 -8.96 -13.37 -2.02
N GLY A 61 -9.71 -13.22 -0.93
CA GLY A 61 -9.42 -12.33 0.20
C GLY A 61 -8.09 -12.66 0.87
N GLN A 62 -8.00 -13.85 1.44
CA GLN A 62 -6.84 -14.30 2.23
C GLN A 62 -5.56 -14.21 1.40
N ARG A 63 -5.55 -14.76 0.18
CA ARG A 63 -4.35 -14.73 -0.68
C ARG A 63 -3.93 -13.32 -1.07
N THR A 64 -4.87 -12.39 -1.25
CA THR A 64 -4.56 -10.99 -1.56
C THR A 64 -3.90 -10.32 -0.36
N VAL A 65 -4.49 -10.44 0.83
CA VAL A 65 -3.97 -9.85 2.07
C VAL A 65 -2.62 -10.46 2.45
N THR A 66 -2.47 -11.78 2.42
CA THR A 66 -1.20 -12.47 2.70
C THR A 66 -0.08 -11.98 1.78
N LYS A 67 -0.34 -11.87 0.46
CA LYS A 67 0.67 -11.35 -0.47
C LYS A 67 1.01 -9.88 -0.19
N ALA A 68 0.02 -9.05 0.17
CA ALA A 68 0.24 -7.66 0.53
C ALA A 68 1.10 -7.55 1.81
N ARG A 69 0.75 -8.32 2.85
CA ARG A 69 1.48 -8.40 4.13
C ARG A 69 2.93 -8.83 3.93
N ARG A 70 3.16 -9.89 3.17
CA ARG A 70 4.52 -10.37 2.84
C ARG A 70 5.35 -9.31 2.12
N ARG A 71 4.74 -8.50 1.24
CA ARG A 71 5.44 -7.38 0.58
C ARG A 71 5.75 -6.21 1.51
N MET A 72 5.02 -6.07 2.60
CA MET A 72 5.27 -5.08 3.65
C MET A 72 6.23 -5.61 4.73
N GLY A 73 6.76 -6.82 4.58
CA GLY A 73 7.72 -7.42 5.52
C GLY A 73 7.10 -8.07 6.76
N TYR A 74 5.79 -8.28 6.78
CA TYR A 74 5.16 -9.09 7.82
C TYR A 74 5.40 -10.58 7.51
N GLU A 75 5.80 -11.33 8.53
CA GLU A 75 5.79 -12.80 8.50
C GLU A 75 4.40 -13.30 8.95
N ASP A 76 3.98 -14.41 8.37
CA ASP A 76 2.67 -15.04 8.61
C ASP A 76 2.71 -16.03 9.77
#